data_AF-A0A1C4VHG0-F1
#
_entry.id   AF-A0A1C4VHG0-F1
#
_cell.length_a   1.000
_cell.length_b   1.000
_cell.length_c   1.000
_cell.angle_alpha   90.00
_cell.angle_beta   90.00
_cell.angle_gamma   90.00
#
_symmetry.space_group_name_H-M   'P 1'
#
loop_
_entity.id
_entity.type
_entity.pdbx_description
1 polymer ?
#
loop_
_entity_poly.entity_id
_entity_poly.type
_entity_poly.pdbx_seq_one_letter_code
_entity_poly.pdbx_strand_id
1 'polypeptide(L)'
;MSLIVPDFTESVVVRVPPDIDSSSRRVPAALRLRRARGHERRVGRSATVRVVAEAAGAFRRTAIERSDQRIAWDRTDQAFFAAGACHILAWVCRDSYPDRPIEIAGVRFADGWQVFHAYALWDGWAFDHSGWNPEPELLAANTAFEGRPLERVTIVDSLADFCETHHSRMPHQYWQDPLPRARDYLSRYTPPWA
;
A
#
# COMPACT_ATOMS: atom_id res chain seq x y z
N MET A 1 -24.36 -13.55 -45.94
CA MET A 1 -24.39 -12.08 -45.76
C MET A 1 -23.18 -11.74 -44.91
N SER A 2 -22.15 -11.18 -45.55
CA SER A 2 -20.86 -10.82 -44.93
C SER A 2 -20.91 -9.44 -44.29
N LEU A 3 -20.28 -9.28 -43.13
CA LEU A 3 -19.70 -8.03 -42.61
C LEU A 3 -18.53 -8.48 -41.69
N ILE A 4 -17.31 -8.66 -42.19
CA ILE A 4 -16.23 -7.66 -42.33
C ILE A 4 -16.13 -6.74 -41.12
N VAL A 5 -15.16 -7.05 -40.25
CA VAL A 5 -14.65 -6.17 -39.19
C VAL A 5 -13.20 -5.87 -39.57
N PRO A 6 -12.77 -4.60 -39.68
CA PRO A 6 -11.41 -4.28 -40.10
C PRO A 6 -10.39 -4.53 -38.99
N ASP A 7 -9.33 -5.20 -39.41
CA ASP A 7 -8.09 -5.51 -38.73
C ASP A 7 -7.24 -4.23 -38.57
N PHE A 8 -6.84 -3.87 -37.35
CA PHE A 8 -5.93 -2.76 -37.09
C PHE A 8 -4.54 -3.31 -36.76
N THR A 9 -3.70 -3.35 -37.79
CA THR A 9 -2.25 -3.46 -37.71
C THR A 9 -1.62 -2.13 -37.29
N GLU A 10 -0.79 -2.12 -36.25
CA GLU A 10 0.41 -1.27 -36.22
C GLU A 10 1.57 -2.02 -35.54
N SER A 11 2.48 -2.53 -36.37
CA SER A 11 3.76 -3.08 -35.97
C SER A 11 4.78 -1.94 -35.89
N VAL A 12 5.26 -1.62 -34.69
CA VAL A 12 6.34 -0.64 -34.49
C VAL A 12 7.67 -1.26 -34.91
N VAL A 13 8.24 -0.77 -36.02
CA VAL A 13 9.58 -1.12 -36.49
C VAL A 13 10.61 -0.29 -35.73
N VAL A 14 11.31 -0.91 -34.77
CA VAL A 14 12.49 -0.32 -34.11
C VAL A 14 13.70 -0.50 -35.04
N ARG A 15 14.23 0.62 -35.55
CA ARG A 15 15.51 0.63 -36.29
C ARG A 15 16.68 0.69 -35.30
N VAL A 16 17.53 -0.34 -35.33
CA VAL A 16 18.82 -0.39 -34.64
C VAL A 16 19.91 0.08 -35.62
N PRO A 17 20.78 1.06 -35.25
CA PRO A 17 21.95 1.40 -36.06
C PRO A 17 23.10 0.39 -35.87
N PRO A 18 23.93 0.13 -36.89
CA PRO A 18 24.92 -0.93 -36.90
C PRO A 18 26.22 -0.62 -36.13
N ASP A 19 26.79 -1.69 -35.59
CA ASP A 19 28.14 -1.81 -35.03
C ASP A 19 29.24 -1.31 -35.98
N ILE A 20 30.24 -0.63 -35.42
CA ILE A 20 31.54 -0.41 -36.07
C ILE A 20 32.58 -1.31 -35.40
N ASP A 21 33.19 -2.14 -36.24
CA ASP A 21 34.28 -3.07 -35.93
C ASP A 21 35.66 -2.37 -35.81
N SER A 22 36.50 -3.10 -35.09
CA SER A 22 37.90 -2.97 -34.69
C SER A 22 38.95 -2.40 -35.66
N SER A 23 40.01 -1.82 -35.09
CA SER A 23 41.40 -2.28 -35.35
C SER A 23 42.47 -1.59 -34.47
N SER A 24 43.23 -2.43 -33.76
CA SER A 24 44.71 -2.46 -33.65
C SER A 24 45.53 -1.15 -33.50
N ARG A 25 46.27 -1.05 -32.38
CA ARG A 25 47.75 -0.85 -32.37
C ARG A 25 48.35 -1.09 -30.97
N ARG A 26 49.56 -1.64 -30.94
CA ARG A 26 50.32 -2.15 -29.78
C ARG A 26 51.57 -1.28 -29.50
N VAL A 27 51.85 -1.05 -28.19
CA VAL A 27 53.13 -0.78 -27.42
C VAL A 27 53.94 0.52 -27.71
N PRO A 28 54.75 1.10 -26.77
CA PRO A 28 55.17 0.61 -25.43
C PRO A 28 55.17 1.62 -24.25
N ALA A 29 55.80 1.19 -23.14
CA ALA A 29 55.55 1.51 -21.74
C ALA A 29 56.17 2.80 -21.14
N ALA A 30 55.65 3.08 -19.92
CA ALA A 30 56.20 3.84 -18.79
C ALA A 30 55.89 5.35 -18.69
N LEU A 31 54.92 5.71 -17.82
CA LEU A 31 55.19 6.57 -16.66
C LEU A 31 54.04 6.50 -15.63
N ARG A 32 54.43 6.62 -14.37
CA ARG A 32 53.63 6.38 -13.15
C ARG A 32 52.55 7.45 -12.86
N LEU A 33 51.58 7.01 -12.04
CA LEU A 33 50.84 7.75 -11.00
C LEU A 33 49.74 8.74 -11.44
N ARG A 34 48.48 8.29 -11.35
CA ARG A 34 47.49 8.71 -10.33
C ARG A 34 46.17 7.99 -10.60
N ARG A 35 45.76 7.08 -9.70
CA ARG A 35 44.43 6.46 -9.72
C ARG A 35 43.37 7.55 -9.47
N ALA A 36 42.68 8.00 -10.52
CA ALA A 36 41.39 8.63 -10.37
C ALA A 36 40.40 7.56 -9.89
N ARG A 37 39.81 7.77 -8.71
CA ARG A 37 38.78 6.89 -8.16
C ARG A 37 37.57 6.98 -9.08
N GLY A 38 37.28 5.90 -9.79
CA GLY A 38 36.01 5.73 -10.47
C GLY A 38 34.89 5.85 -9.46
N HIS A 39 33.98 6.81 -9.68
CA HIS A 39 32.72 6.90 -8.99
C HIS A 39 31.81 5.83 -9.62
N GLU A 40 32.03 4.56 -9.24
CA GLU A 40 31.07 3.50 -9.51
C GLU A 40 29.81 3.84 -8.71
N ARG A 41 28.79 4.30 -9.41
CA ARG A 41 27.43 4.35 -8.87
C ARG A 41 27.07 2.92 -8.51
N ARG A 42 27.09 2.62 -7.22
CA ARG A 42 26.43 1.44 -6.68
C ARG A 42 24.95 1.61 -7.01
N VAL A 43 24.50 0.95 -8.07
CA VAL A 43 23.09 0.66 -8.26
C VAL A 43 22.73 -0.25 -7.09
N GLY A 44 22.17 0.34 -6.04
CA GLY A 44 21.60 -0.41 -4.92
C GLY A 44 20.61 -1.41 -5.50
N ARG A 45 20.69 -2.67 -5.09
CA ARG A 45 19.67 -3.67 -5.40
C ARG A 45 18.34 -3.07 -4.95
N SER A 46 17.49 -2.71 -5.89
CA SER A 46 16.08 -2.44 -5.64
C SER A 46 15.53 -3.68 -4.95
N ALA A 47 15.26 -3.57 -3.65
CA ALA A 47 14.51 -4.60 -2.96
C ALA A 47 13.10 -4.51 -3.54
N THR A 48 12.73 -5.50 -4.36
CA THR A 48 11.34 -5.64 -4.79
C THR A 48 10.51 -5.78 -3.52
N VAL A 49 9.80 -4.71 -3.13
CA VAL A 49 8.76 -4.78 -2.12
C VAL A 49 7.74 -5.75 -2.69
N ARG A 50 7.66 -6.95 -2.11
CA ARG A 50 6.67 -7.93 -2.53
C ARG A 50 5.32 -7.36 -2.12
N VAL A 51 4.48 -7.05 -3.10
CA VAL A 51 3.13 -6.57 -2.85
C VAL A 51 2.24 -7.75 -2.47
N VAL A 52 1.50 -7.62 -1.38
CA VAL A 52 0.71 -8.71 -0.76
C VAL A 52 -0.60 -8.15 -0.21
N ALA A 53 -1.23 -7.19 -0.90
CA ALA A 53 -2.48 -6.60 -0.43
C ALA A 53 -3.51 -7.69 -0.14
N GLU A 54 -4.03 -7.72 1.08
CA GLU A 54 -5.04 -8.67 1.54
C GLU A 54 -6.34 -7.92 1.81
N ALA A 55 -7.47 -8.49 1.42
CA ALA A 55 -8.76 -7.88 1.65
C ALA A 55 -9.12 -7.87 3.14
N ALA A 56 -9.59 -6.72 3.65
CA ALA A 56 -10.06 -6.60 5.03
C ALA A 56 -11.22 -7.57 5.34
N GLY A 57 -12.06 -7.82 4.34
CA GLY A 57 -13.16 -8.77 4.42
C GLY A 57 -12.74 -10.21 4.74
N ALA A 58 -11.50 -10.62 4.41
CA ALA A 58 -10.99 -11.96 4.75
C ALA A 58 -10.87 -12.17 6.27
N PHE A 59 -10.81 -11.08 7.04
CA PHE A 59 -10.72 -11.07 8.49
C PHE A 59 -12.05 -10.73 9.17
N ARG A 60 -13.18 -10.77 8.45
CA ARG A 60 -14.50 -10.40 8.97
C ARG A 60 -14.80 -11.12 10.28
N ARG A 61 -15.16 -10.35 11.31
CA ARG A 61 -15.51 -10.88 12.64
C ARG A 61 -16.73 -11.81 12.56
N THR A 62 -16.63 -12.93 13.25
CA THR A 62 -17.74 -13.82 13.59
C THR A 62 -18.76 -13.11 14.48
N ALA A 63 -19.93 -13.74 14.71
CA ALA A 63 -20.94 -13.19 15.61
C ALA A 63 -20.40 -12.95 17.03
N ILE A 64 -19.65 -13.91 17.59
CA ILE A 64 -19.10 -13.82 18.95
C ILE A 64 -18.03 -12.72 19.06
N GLU A 65 -17.13 -12.60 18.08
CA GLU A 65 -16.13 -11.52 18.03
C GLU A 65 -16.76 -10.12 17.83
N ARG A 66 -17.99 -10.04 17.30
CA ARG A 66 -18.72 -8.77 17.23
C ARG A 66 -19.35 -8.38 18.56
N SER A 67 -19.86 -9.36 19.31
CA SER A 67 -20.56 -9.13 20.58
C SER A 67 -19.64 -9.01 21.79
N ASP A 68 -18.46 -9.64 21.77
CA ASP A 68 -17.53 -9.66 22.91
C ASP A 68 -16.23 -8.91 22.59
N GLN A 69 -15.98 -7.82 23.31
CA GLN A 69 -14.80 -6.97 23.11
C GLN A 69 -13.49 -7.63 23.53
N ARG A 70 -13.51 -8.51 24.54
CA ARG A 70 -12.30 -9.21 24.97
C ARG A 70 -11.90 -10.24 23.93
N ILE A 71 -12.87 -11.00 23.40
CA ILE A 71 -12.60 -11.95 22.31
C ILE A 71 -12.10 -11.21 21.05
N ALA A 72 -12.71 -10.07 20.71
CA ALA A 72 -12.25 -9.25 19.60
C ALA A 72 -10.81 -8.73 19.80
N TRP A 73 -10.48 -8.34 21.03
CA TRP A 73 -9.17 -7.85 21.42
C TRP A 73 -8.09 -8.94 21.32
N ASP A 74 -8.40 -10.17 21.73
CA ASP A 74 -7.43 -11.27 21.75
C ASP A 74 -7.11 -11.85 20.35
N ARG A 75 -7.73 -11.34 19.29
CA ARG A 75 -7.39 -11.67 17.89
C ARG A 75 -5.96 -11.22 17.56
N THR A 76 -5.37 -11.82 16.52
CA THR A 76 -4.07 -11.38 15.99
C THR A 76 -4.13 -9.90 15.57
N ASP A 77 -3.00 -9.20 15.61
CA ASP A 77 -2.96 -7.77 15.27
C ASP A 77 -3.52 -7.50 13.87
N GLN A 78 -3.11 -8.31 12.88
CA GLN A 78 -3.61 -8.20 11.52
C GLN A 78 -5.14 -8.33 11.48
N ALA A 79 -5.72 -9.34 12.12
CA ALA A 79 -7.17 -9.53 12.14
C ALA A 79 -7.91 -8.42 12.93
N PHE A 80 -7.32 -7.95 14.03
CA PHE A 80 -7.83 -6.87 14.86
C PHE A 80 -7.91 -5.55 14.07
N PHE A 81 -6.84 -5.20 13.35
CA PHE A 81 -6.80 -3.99 12.54
C PHE A 81 -7.58 -4.15 11.23
N ALA A 82 -7.63 -5.34 10.62
CA ALA A 82 -8.41 -5.58 9.40
C ALA A 82 -9.92 -5.42 9.60
N ALA A 83 -10.46 -5.86 10.74
CA ALA A 83 -11.91 -5.95 10.93
C ALA A 83 -12.39 -5.45 12.30
N GLY A 84 -11.73 -4.45 12.88
CA GLY A 84 -12.11 -3.93 14.19
C GLY A 84 -11.54 -2.56 14.55
N ALA A 85 -10.35 -2.22 14.06
CA ALA A 85 -9.65 -0.98 14.40
C ALA A 85 -8.85 -0.37 13.23
N CYS A 86 -9.29 -0.59 11.98
CA CYS A 86 -8.59 -0.09 10.77
C CYS A 86 -8.41 1.44 10.80
N HIS A 87 -9.43 2.19 11.22
CA HIS A 87 -9.37 3.63 11.38
C HIS A 87 -8.38 4.07 12.46
N ILE A 88 -8.28 3.34 13.58
CA ILE A 88 -7.26 3.65 14.59
C ILE A 88 -5.86 3.51 14.01
N LEU A 89 -5.61 2.44 13.26
CA LEU A 89 -4.32 2.20 12.64
C LEU A 89 -3.98 3.27 11.58
N ALA A 90 -4.95 3.66 10.76
CA ALA A 90 -4.77 4.68 9.73
C ALA A 90 -4.40 6.05 10.34
N TRP A 91 -5.12 6.49 11.39
CA TRP A 91 -4.79 7.74 12.08
C TRP A 91 -3.45 7.67 12.80
N VAL A 92 -3.13 6.54 13.45
CA VAL A 92 -1.81 6.35 14.08
C VAL A 92 -0.69 6.42 13.03
N CYS A 93 -0.88 5.84 11.85
CA CYS A 93 0.08 5.95 10.75
C CYS A 93 0.31 7.41 10.36
N ARG A 94 -0.76 8.16 10.06
CA ARG A 94 -0.65 9.58 9.73
C ARG A 94 0.07 10.38 10.82
N ASP A 95 -0.34 10.22 12.06
CA ASP A 95 0.17 11.00 13.18
C ASP A 95 1.61 10.63 13.56
N SER A 96 2.09 9.44 13.15
CA SER A 96 3.48 8.99 13.39
C SER A 96 4.50 9.62 12.41
N TYR A 97 4.04 10.21 11.30
CA TYR A 97 4.88 10.86 10.29
C TYR A 97 4.40 12.29 10.00
N PRO A 98 4.50 13.22 10.96
CA PRO A 98 3.93 14.56 10.84
C PRO A 98 4.59 15.44 9.75
N ASP A 99 5.76 15.06 9.26
CA ASP A 99 6.47 15.69 8.14
C ASP A 99 5.95 15.25 6.77
N ARG A 100 5.03 14.28 6.73
CA ARG A 100 4.47 13.72 5.50
C ARG A 100 2.99 14.06 5.37
N PRO A 101 2.52 14.43 4.15
CA PRO A 101 1.11 14.70 3.91
C PRO A 101 0.34 13.37 3.77
N ILE A 102 0.27 12.58 4.84
CA ILE A 102 -0.47 11.32 4.84
C ILE A 102 -1.97 11.62 4.95
N GLU A 103 -2.71 11.23 3.93
CA GLU A 103 -4.17 11.31 3.89
C GLU A 103 -4.79 10.08 4.57
N ILE A 104 -6.07 10.21 4.94
CA ILE A 104 -6.91 9.06 5.28
C ILE A 104 -7.87 8.82 4.13
N ALA A 105 -7.94 7.57 3.69
CA ALA A 105 -8.92 7.13 2.72
C ALA A 105 -9.69 5.92 3.27
N GLY A 106 -10.83 5.63 2.64
CA GLY A 106 -11.66 4.51 3.00
C GLY A 106 -12.32 3.87 1.80
N VAL A 107 -12.81 2.65 2.02
CA VAL A 107 -13.58 1.89 1.04
C VAL A 107 -14.98 1.65 1.57
N ARG A 108 -15.96 1.86 0.70
CA ARG A 108 -17.37 1.55 0.93
C ARG A 108 -17.95 0.78 -0.25
N PHE A 109 -19.09 0.13 -0.05
CA PHE A 109 -19.87 -0.39 -1.17
C PHE A 109 -20.44 0.78 -1.98
N ALA A 110 -20.47 0.67 -3.32
CA ALA A 110 -20.92 1.77 -4.19
C ALA A 110 -22.39 2.21 -3.96
N ASP A 111 -23.22 1.34 -3.38
CA ASP A 111 -24.61 1.59 -3.00
C ASP A 111 -24.79 1.87 -1.49
N GLY A 112 -23.69 1.96 -0.75
CA GLY A 112 -23.67 2.16 0.69
C GLY A 112 -22.97 3.45 1.09
N TRP A 113 -23.38 4.02 2.21
CA TRP A 113 -22.71 5.20 2.78
C TRP A 113 -21.58 4.81 3.76
N GLN A 114 -21.67 3.61 4.35
CA GLN A 114 -20.78 3.13 5.40
C GLN A 114 -19.40 2.74 4.86
N VAL A 115 -18.35 3.40 5.34
CA VAL A 115 -16.97 2.95 5.17
C VAL A 115 -16.77 1.69 6.01
N PHE A 116 -16.33 0.60 5.38
CA PHE A 116 -16.06 -0.67 6.07
C PHE A 116 -14.57 -0.89 6.31
N HIS A 117 -13.70 -0.17 5.58
CA HIS A 117 -12.25 -0.25 5.74
C HIS A 117 -11.63 1.14 5.55
N ALA A 118 -10.79 1.57 6.48
CA ALA A 118 -10.05 2.83 6.43
C ALA A 118 -8.54 2.55 6.44
N TYR A 119 -7.78 3.35 5.71
CA TYR A 119 -6.33 3.20 5.52
C TYR A 119 -5.65 4.55 5.38
N ALA A 120 -4.34 4.59 5.66
CA ALA A 120 -3.51 5.76 5.42
C ALA A 120 -2.99 5.74 3.98
N LEU A 121 -2.90 6.91 3.33
CA LEU A 121 -2.49 7.04 1.94
C LEU A 121 -1.39 8.09 1.80
N TRP A 122 -0.32 7.73 1.09
CA TRP A 122 0.78 8.62 0.77
C TRP A 122 1.35 8.28 -0.61
N ASP A 123 1.34 9.23 -1.54
CA ASP A 123 1.98 9.09 -2.87
C ASP A 123 1.61 7.79 -3.62
N GLY A 124 0.32 7.42 -3.58
CA GLY A 124 -0.18 6.19 -4.21
C GLY A 124 0.09 4.89 -3.42
N TRP A 125 0.76 4.97 -2.27
CA TRP A 125 0.94 3.86 -1.33
C TRP A 125 -0.07 3.92 -0.19
N ALA A 126 -0.79 2.83 0.01
CA ALA A 126 -1.72 2.65 1.11
C ALA A 126 -1.07 1.82 2.23
N PHE A 127 -1.27 2.25 3.48
CA PHE A 127 -0.95 1.47 4.66
C PHE A 127 -2.22 1.02 5.37
N ASP A 128 -2.37 -0.29 5.49
CA ASP A 128 -3.44 -0.91 6.26
C ASP A 128 -2.94 -2.15 7.04
N HIS A 129 -3.84 -3.05 7.41
CA HIS A 129 -3.49 -4.28 8.12
C HIS A 129 -2.52 -5.18 7.33
N SER A 130 -2.45 -5.08 6.00
CA SER A 130 -1.53 -5.85 5.15
C SER A 130 -0.18 -5.15 4.94
N GLY A 131 0.03 -3.99 5.56
CA GLY A 131 1.24 -3.18 5.42
C GLY A 131 1.15 -2.17 4.29
N TRP A 132 2.31 -1.73 3.80
CA TRP A 132 2.41 -0.78 2.68
C TRP A 132 2.26 -1.49 1.34
N ASN A 133 1.23 -1.16 0.58
CA ASN A 133 0.97 -1.67 -0.77
C ASN A 133 0.52 -0.51 -1.68
N PRO A 134 0.72 -0.57 -3.00
CA PRO A 134 0.09 0.37 -3.94
C PRO A 134 -1.43 0.37 -3.75
N GLU A 135 -2.04 1.55 -3.66
CA GLU A 135 -3.50 1.70 -3.45
C GLU A 135 -4.34 0.91 -4.48
N PRO A 136 -3.98 0.87 -5.79
CA PRO A 136 -4.73 0.05 -6.76
C PRO A 136 -4.77 -1.44 -6.41
N GLU A 137 -3.73 -1.99 -5.80
CA GLU A 137 -3.67 -3.40 -5.41
C GLU A 137 -4.53 -3.67 -4.17
N LEU A 138 -4.55 -2.75 -3.20
CA LEU A 138 -5.49 -2.79 -2.06
C LEU A 138 -6.94 -2.76 -2.55
N LEU A 139 -7.28 -1.85 -3.46
CA LEU A 139 -8.63 -1.71 -4.01
C LEU A 139 -9.03 -2.96 -4.80
N ALA A 140 -8.11 -3.50 -5.62
CA ALA A 140 -8.35 -4.72 -6.38
C ALA A 140 -8.59 -5.94 -5.47
N ALA A 141 -7.78 -6.13 -4.42
CA ALA A 141 -7.93 -7.21 -3.46
C ALA A 141 -9.30 -7.16 -2.75
N ASN A 142 -9.70 -5.98 -2.25
CA ASN A 142 -10.99 -5.81 -1.59
C ASN A 142 -12.16 -6.00 -2.56
N THR A 143 -12.06 -5.48 -3.79
CA THR A 143 -13.12 -5.64 -4.82
C THR A 143 -13.30 -7.10 -5.21
N ALA A 144 -12.20 -7.82 -5.42
CA ALA A 144 -12.23 -9.25 -5.74
C ALA A 144 -12.85 -10.07 -4.60
N PHE A 145 -12.51 -9.76 -3.34
CA PHE A 145 -13.04 -10.46 -2.18
C PHE A 145 -14.54 -10.23 -1.98
N GLU A 146 -14.99 -8.99 -2.07
CA GLU A 146 -16.41 -8.65 -1.83
C GLU A 146 -17.31 -9.06 -3.02
N GLY A 147 -16.75 -9.28 -4.21
CA GLY A 147 -17.49 -9.72 -5.39
C GLY A 147 -18.49 -8.70 -5.91
N ARG A 148 -18.34 -7.43 -5.54
CA ARG A 148 -19.23 -6.33 -5.90
C ARG A 148 -18.48 -5.00 -5.99
N PRO A 149 -19.01 -4.00 -6.73
CA PRO A 149 -18.35 -2.71 -6.89
C PRO A 149 -18.14 -1.98 -5.56
N LEU A 150 -16.94 -1.43 -5.41
CA LEU A 150 -16.51 -0.64 -4.27
C LEU A 150 -16.20 0.79 -4.72
N GLU A 151 -16.35 1.74 -3.80
CA GLU A 151 -15.98 3.13 -3.99
C GLU A 151 -14.89 3.52 -2.98
N ARG A 152 -13.83 4.16 -3.49
CA ARG A 152 -12.80 4.80 -2.68
C ARG A 152 -13.23 6.21 -2.32
N VAL A 153 -13.18 6.55 -1.05
CA VAL A 153 -13.53 7.88 -0.51
C VAL A 153 -12.35 8.47 0.23
N THR A 154 -12.12 9.78 0.07
CA THR A 154 -11.20 10.53 0.94
C THR A 154 -11.92 10.90 2.22
N ILE A 155 -11.27 10.70 3.37
CA ILE A 155 -11.80 11.05 4.68
C ILE A 155 -11.05 12.27 5.19
N VAL A 156 -11.76 13.40 5.27
CA VAL A 156 -11.22 14.69 5.75
C VAL A 156 -11.56 14.96 7.22
N ASP A 157 -12.41 14.10 7.79
CA ASP A 157 -12.95 14.24 9.13
C ASP A 157 -11.90 13.96 10.21
N SER A 158 -12.15 14.49 11.42
CA SER A 158 -11.37 14.07 12.59
C SER A 158 -11.64 12.60 12.92
N LEU A 159 -10.79 11.98 13.76
CA LEU A 159 -11.04 10.61 14.21
C LEU A 159 -12.41 10.50 14.92
N ALA A 160 -12.75 11.50 15.72
CA ALA A 160 -14.00 11.54 16.47
C ALA A 160 -15.21 11.62 15.52
N ASP A 161 -15.18 12.53 14.56
CA ASP A 161 -16.27 12.74 13.60
C ASP A 161 -16.45 11.50 12.70
N PHE A 162 -15.35 10.89 12.27
CA PHE A 162 -15.38 9.62 11.53
C PHE A 162 -16.01 8.50 12.38
N CYS A 163 -15.58 8.36 13.64
CA CYS A 163 -16.12 7.34 14.53
C CYS A 163 -17.62 7.51 14.78
N GLU A 164 -18.07 8.75 15.00
CA GLU A 164 -19.49 9.06 15.17
C GLU A 164 -20.28 8.72 13.91
N THR A 165 -19.85 9.27 12.76
CA THR A 165 -20.51 9.09 11.47
C THR A 165 -20.64 7.62 11.09
N HIS A 166 -19.54 6.87 11.20
CA HIS A 166 -19.47 5.48 10.75
C HIS A 166 -19.69 4.45 11.86
N HIS A 167 -20.23 4.87 13.01
CA HIS A 167 -20.48 4.01 14.18
C HIS A 167 -19.28 3.14 14.57
N SER A 168 -18.08 3.69 14.41
CA SER A 168 -16.82 3.05 14.74
C SER A 168 -16.41 3.42 16.16
N ARG A 169 -15.56 2.59 16.78
CA ARG A 169 -15.16 2.80 18.18
C ARG A 169 -14.06 3.86 18.29
N MET A 170 -14.22 4.80 19.21
CA MET A 170 -13.13 5.62 19.73
C MET A 170 -12.16 4.79 20.57
N PRO A 171 -10.88 5.20 20.74
CA PRO A 171 -9.89 4.45 21.52
C PRO A 171 -10.36 4.01 22.91
N HIS A 172 -11.06 4.87 23.63
CA HIS A 172 -11.57 4.59 24.98
C HIS A 172 -12.74 3.59 25.02
N GLN A 173 -13.28 3.18 23.87
CA GLN A 173 -14.39 2.23 23.76
C GLN A 173 -13.91 0.79 23.48
N TYR A 174 -12.60 0.58 23.31
CA TYR A 174 -12.00 -0.75 23.21
C TYR A 174 -11.77 -1.37 24.59
N TRP A 175 -11.58 -2.70 24.62
CA TRP A 175 -11.27 -3.43 25.86
C TRP A 175 -10.00 -2.92 26.58
N GLN A 176 -9.00 -2.51 25.80
CA GLN A 176 -7.77 -1.86 26.24
C GLN A 176 -7.39 -0.76 25.23
N ASP A 177 -6.44 0.10 25.57
CA ASP A 177 -6.00 1.18 24.67
C ASP A 177 -5.37 0.61 23.38
N PRO A 178 -5.97 0.82 22.20
CA PRO A 178 -5.44 0.30 20.94
C PRO A 178 -4.24 1.10 20.42
N LEU A 179 -3.95 2.30 20.95
CA LEU A 179 -2.94 3.19 20.38
C LEU A 179 -1.50 2.65 20.52
N PRO A 180 -1.04 2.12 21.69
CA PRO A 180 0.26 1.47 21.78
C PRO A 180 0.38 0.27 20.85
N ARG A 181 -0.70 -0.53 20.75
CA ARG A 181 -0.77 -1.70 19.86
C ARG A 181 -0.64 -1.31 18.39
N ALA A 182 -1.29 -0.23 17.97
CA ALA A 182 -1.21 0.27 16.60
C ALA A 182 0.18 0.83 16.26
N ARG A 183 0.82 1.55 17.19
CA ARG A 183 2.19 2.04 17.01
C ARG A 183 3.20 0.90 16.90
N ASP A 184 3.07 -0.10 17.77
CA ASP A 184 3.92 -1.31 17.69
C ASP A 184 3.71 -2.03 16.34
N TYR A 185 2.46 -2.19 15.91
CA TYR A 185 2.15 -2.81 14.62
C TYR A 185 2.75 -2.04 13.44
N LEU A 186 2.57 -0.72 13.41
CA LEU A 186 3.15 0.16 12.38
C LEU A 186 4.68 0.03 12.30
N SER A 187 5.36 -0.07 13.44
CA SER A 187 6.82 -0.16 13.50
C SER A 187 7.41 -1.40 12.83
N ARG A 188 6.60 -2.42 12.56
CA ARG A 188 7.00 -3.66 11.88
C ARG A 188 7.14 -3.50 10.37
N TYR A 189 6.64 -2.40 9.80
CA TYR A 189 6.62 -2.16 8.37
C TYR A 189 7.53 -0.99 7.98
N THR A 190 8.44 -1.24 7.04
CA THR A 190 9.26 -0.18 6.44
C THR A 190 8.39 0.67 5.51
N PRO A 191 8.30 2.00 5.70
CA PRO A 191 7.54 2.85 4.79
C PRO A 191 8.22 2.99 3.43
N PRO A 192 7.48 3.29 2.35
CA PRO A 192 7.98 3.29 0.97
C PRO A 192 9.04 4.36 0.68
N TRP A 193 9.23 5.34 1.58
CA TRP A 193 10.23 6.40 1.47
C TRP A 193 11.50 6.19 2.29
N ALA A 194 11.60 5.09 3.03
CA ALA A 194 12.75 4.80 3.90
C ALA A 194 14.00 4.30 3.13
#